data_AF-A0A0D2G513-F1
#
_entry.id   AF-A0A0D2G513-F1
#
_cell.length_a   1.000
_cell.length_b   1.000
_cell.length_c   1.000
_cell.angle_alpha   90.00
_cell.angle_beta   90.00
_cell.angle_gamma   90.00
#
_symmetry.space_group_name_H-M   'P 1'
#
loop_
_entity.id
_entity.type
_entity.pdbx_description
1 polymer ?
#
loop_
_entity_poly.entity_id
_entity_poly.type
_entity_poly.pdbx_seq_one_letter_code
_entity_poly.pdbx_strand_id
1 'polypeptide(L)'
;MTSYAGIFDLPVDMFDDLMSGLDYESLLSFRQTCRSAATLVPLARMVEIRQALRVRLVAEEHAEYQRRQLAYTNQRRWASVFPQTVQAAPPPQSPGIAGTNAPMNSLNNIHRNRIMRAERLNCYACLKCLPRECFVKGQVTGRRSLGHGEAGRRFCKACGVKKGIWDKGSVIKDGRRTWVVCRWCNSLRRVEAGSKEAGICSACLSMDQERSLDTEQQAAASADHQPSSSQLPVQHPAFTLPGSRATRCLRCWAINHTEVPVQSTGSHLCQSCKAAVGSS
;
A
#
# COMPACT_ATOMS: atom_id res chain seq x y z
N MET A 1 -9.63 -52.23 17.20
CA MET A 1 -9.10 -50.98 17.80
C MET A 1 -7.85 -50.60 17.04
N THR A 2 -7.94 -49.68 16.08
CA THR A 2 -6.78 -49.17 15.34
C THR A 2 -5.99 -48.25 16.26
N SER A 3 -5.00 -48.82 16.95
CA SER A 3 -3.99 -48.07 17.69
C SER A 3 -3.11 -47.33 16.68
N TYR A 4 -3.50 -46.11 16.34
CA TYR A 4 -2.62 -45.22 15.59
C TYR A 4 -1.63 -44.64 16.60
N ALA A 5 -0.37 -45.09 16.52
CA ALA A 5 0.76 -44.45 17.18
C ALA A 5 0.93 -43.04 16.62
N GLY A 6 0.19 -42.09 17.19
CA GLY A 6 0.28 -40.68 16.87
C GLY A 6 1.65 -40.14 17.29
N ILE A 7 2.10 -39.06 16.66
CA ILE A 7 3.43 -38.47 16.91
C ILE A 7 3.66 -38.02 18.38
N PHE A 8 2.62 -38.09 19.24
CA PHE A 8 2.61 -37.64 20.62
C PHE A 8 1.77 -38.55 21.56
N ASP A 9 1.35 -39.74 21.12
CA ASP A 9 0.45 -40.62 21.90
C ASP A 9 -0.83 -39.93 22.44
N LEU A 10 -1.24 -38.83 21.80
CA LEU A 10 -2.44 -38.08 22.14
C LEU A 10 -3.69 -38.80 21.61
N PRO A 11 -4.76 -38.93 22.42
CA PRO A 11 -6.07 -39.34 21.94
C PRO A 11 -6.53 -38.48 20.75
N VAL A 12 -7.19 -39.09 19.77
CA VAL A 12 -7.63 -38.41 18.53
C VAL A 12 -8.47 -37.18 18.84
N ASP A 13 -9.38 -37.28 19.80
CA ASP A 13 -10.26 -36.17 20.19
C ASP A 13 -9.47 -34.96 20.71
N MET A 14 -8.42 -35.19 21.51
CA MET A 14 -7.54 -34.11 22.00
C MET A 14 -6.73 -33.49 20.86
N PHE A 15 -6.29 -34.32 19.90
CA PHE A 15 -5.59 -33.82 18.73
C PHE A 15 -6.52 -32.94 17.88
N ASP A 16 -7.72 -33.41 17.58
CA ASP A 16 -8.70 -32.65 16.80
C ASP A 16 -9.08 -31.33 17.50
N ASP A 17 -9.23 -31.35 18.83
CA ASP A 17 -9.46 -30.13 19.63
C ASP A 17 -8.30 -29.15 19.51
N LEU A 18 -7.05 -29.60 19.70
CA LEU A 18 -5.86 -28.77 19.54
C LEU A 18 -5.76 -28.18 18.14
N MET A 19 -6.02 -28.99 17.12
CA MET A 19 -5.94 -28.61 15.71
C MET A 19 -7.06 -27.67 15.29
N SER A 20 -8.24 -27.77 15.91
CA SER A 20 -9.39 -26.88 15.64
C SER A 20 -9.11 -25.42 16.04
N GLY A 21 -8.24 -25.20 17.03
CA GLY A 21 -7.83 -23.87 17.49
C GLY A 21 -6.75 -23.22 16.64
N LEU A 22 -6.08 -23.96 15.75
CA LEU A 22 -4.99 -23.42 14.94
C LEU A 22 -5.51 -22.72 13.68
N ASP A 23 -4.94 -21.55 13.39
CA ASP A 23 -5.21 -20.86 12.14
C ASP A 23 -4.51 -21.52 10.94
N TYR A 24 -4.88 -21.12 9.73
CA TYR A 24 -4.33 -21.70 8.50
C TYR A 24 -2.81 -21.58 8.39
N GLU A 25 -2.22 -20.48 8.87
CA GLU A 25 -0.77 -20.26 8.78
C GLU A 25 -0.02 -21.12 9.79
N SER A 26 -0.59 -21.30 10.99
CA SER A 26 -0.08 -22.18 12.04
C SER A 26 -0.14 -23.63 11.59
N LEU A 27 -1.25 -24.07 10.99
CA LEU A 27 -1.40 -25.40 10.41
C LEU A 27 -0.41 -25.63 9.26
N LEU A 28 -0.24 -24.64 8.38
CA LEU A 28 0.73 -24.73 7.28
C LEU A 28 2.16 -24.85 7.81
N SER A 29 2.51 -24.06 8.82
CA SER A 29 3.83 -24.07 9.45
C SER A 29 4.08 -25.39 10.18
N PHE A 30 3.11 -25.86 10.97
CA PHE A 30 3.17 -27.15 11.65
C PHE A 30 3.36 -28.30 10.65
N ARG A 31 2.62 -28.31 9.54
CA ARG A 31 2.79 -29.30 8.46
C ARG A 31 4.21 -29.30 7.87
N GLN A 32 4.90 -28.15 7.88
CA GLN A 32 6.25 -28.00 7.32
C GLN A 32 7.38 -28.37 8.28
N THR A 33 7.10 -28.56 9.58
CA THR A 33 8.17 -28.84 10.56
C THR A 33 8.75 -30.24 10.41
N CYS A 34 7.91 -31.26 10.21
CA CYS A 34 8.35 -32.65 10.05
C CYS A 34 7.36 -33.51 9.24
N ARG A 35 7.84 -34.66 8.74
CA ARG A 35 7.03 -35.59 7.94
C ARG A 35 5.80 -36.10 8.68
N SER A 36 5.93 -36.39 9.98
CA SER A 36 4.83 -36.92 10.77
C SER A 36 3.75 -35.87 11.04
N ALA A 37 4.11 -34.60 11.28
CA ALA A 37 3.15 -33.49 11.30
C ALA A 37 2.45 -33.34 9.93
N ALA A 38 3.18 -33.56 8.83
CA ALA A 38 2.58 -33.58 7.49
C ALA A 38 1.58 -34.73 7.29
N THR A 39 1.74 -35.87 7.96
CA THR A 39 0.73 -36.95 7.93
C THR A 39 -0.50 -36.58 8.76
N LEU A 40 -0.30 -35.93 9.91
CA LEU A 40 -1.36 -35.56 10.84
C LEU A 40 -2.28 -34.43 10.35
N VAL A 41 -1.81 -33.59 9.42
CA VAL A 41 -2.63 -32.51 8.82
C VAL A 41 -2.86 -32.79 7.35
N PRO A 42 -3.88 -33.57 6.96
CA PRO A 42 -4.11 -33.94 5.56
C PRO A 42 -4.18 -32.72 4.62
N LEU A 43 -3.67 -32.86 3.40
CA LEU A 43 -3.76 -31.79 2.39
C LEU A 43 -5.23 -31.42 2.08
N ALA A 44 -6.14 -32.39 2.10
CA ALA A 44 -7.58 -32.16 1.93
C ALA A 44 -8.10 -31.15 2.97
N ARG A 45 -7.76 -31.35 4.25
CA ARG A 45 -8.13 -30.43 5.34
C ARG A 45 -7.55 -29.04 5.13
N MET A 46 -6.29 -28.94 4.67
CA MET A 46 -5.68 -27.65 4.34
C MET A 46 -6.41 -26.93 3.20
N VAL A 47 -6.88 -27.67 2.19
CA VAL A 47 -7.65 -27.12 1.06
C VAL A 47 -9.02 -26.62 1.53
N GLU A 48 -9.72 -27.38 2.36
CA GLU A 48 -11.00 -27.00 2.97
C GLU A 48 -10.89 -25.70 3.76
N ILE A 49 -9.93 -25.62 4.69
CA ILE A 49 -9.70 -24.43 5.52
C ILE A 49 -9.35 -23.23 4.63
N ARG A 50 -8.49 -23.43 3.63
CA ARG A 50 -8.13 -22.39 2.66
C ARG A 50 -9.35 -21.88 1.90
N GLN A 51 -10.25 -22.77 1.49
CA GLN A 51 -11.49 -22.42 0.79
C GLN A 51 -12.47 -21.69 1.72
N ALA A 52 -12.66 -22.17 2.94
CA ALA A 52 -13.50 -21.54 3.95
C ALA A 52 -13.03 -20.10 4.27
N LEU A 53 -11.72 -19.92 4.48
CA LEU A 53 -11.11 -18.60 4.67
C LEU A 53 -11.33 -17.68 3.46
N ARG A 54 -11.19 -18.22 2.25
CA ARG A 54 -11.43 -17.45 1.03
C ARG A 54 -12.89 -16.97 0.95
N VAL A 55 -13.85 -17.86 1.23
CA VAL A 55 -15.28 -17.53 1.25
C VAL A 55 -15.56 -16.44 2.30
N ARG A 56 -15.02 -16.61 3.51
CA ARG A 56 -15.15 -15.63 4.59
C ARG A 56 -14.61 -14.24 4.21
N LEU A 57 -13.42 -14.18 3.64
CA LEU A 57 -12.81 -12.92 3.17
C LEU A 57 -13.64 -12.24 2.08
N VAL A 58 -14.21 -13.01 1.13
CA VAL A 58 -15.11 -12.45 0.11
C VAL A 58 -16.37 -11.87 0.76
N ALA A 59 -16.96 -12.57 1.73
CA ALA A 59 -18.16 -12.12 2.43
C ALA A 59 -17.89 -10.85 3.27
N GLU A 60 -16.80 -10.82 4.03
CA GLU A 60 -16.37 -9.65 4.81
C GLU A 60 -16.18 -8.41 3.92
N GLU A 61 -15.56 -8.60 2.75
CA GLU A 61 -15.33 -7.52 1.81
C GLU A 61 -16.62 -6.99 1.18
N HIS A 62 -17.55 -7.89 0.86
CA HIS A 62 -18.88 -7.52 0.38
C HIS A 62 -19.65 -6.71 1.44
N ALA A 63 -19.61 -7.14 2.71
CA ALA A 63 -20.21 -6.41 3.81
C ALA A 63 -19.58 -5.02 4.01
N GLU A 64 -18.25 -4.91 3.93
CA GLU A 64 -17.56 -3.61 4.01
C GLU A 64 -17.98 -2.65 2.89
N TYR A 65 -18.19 -3.17 1.69
CA TYR A 65 -18.66 -2.37 0.59
C TYR A 65 -20.09 -1.90 0.73
N GLN A 66 -20.99 -2.76 1.20
CA GLN A 66 -22.36 -2.36 1.52
C GLN A 66 -22.36 -1.22 2.55
N ARG A 67 -21.53 -1.32 3.62
CA ARG A 67 -21.35 -0.23 4.59
C ARG A 67 -20.87 1.06 3.92
N ARG A 68 -19.91 0.99 3.00
CA ARG A 68 -19.43 2.16 2.23
C ARG A 68 -20.50 2.75 1.32
N GLN A 69 -21.32 1.92 0.66
CA GLN A 69 -22.44 2.38 -0.16
C GLN A 69 -23.50 3.10 0.67
N LEU A 70 -23.82 2.58 1.86
CA LEU A 70 -24.73 3.26 2.80
C LEU A 70 -24.15 4.59 3.28
N ALA A 71 -22.87 4.62 3.68
CA ALA A 71 -22.20 5.85 4.08
C ALA A 71 -22.20 6.90 2.97
N TYR A 72 -21.97 6.47 1.72
CA TYR A 72 -22.03 7.34 0.54
C TYR A 72 -23.44 7.88 0.28
N THR A 73 -24.47 7.03 0.34
CA THR A 73 -25.86 7.45 0.17
C THR A 73 -26.28 8.44 1.26
N ASN A 74 -25.96 8.14 2.52
CA ASN A 74 -26.22 9.04 3.65
C ASN A 74 -25.52 10.38 3.43
N GLN A 75 -24.26 10.35 3.01
CA GLN A 75 -23.54 11.58 2.73
C GLN A 75 -24.17 12.39 1.59
N ARG A 76 -24.58 11.74 0.48
CA ARG A 76 -25.27 12.45 -0.61
C ARG A 76 -26.54 13.13 -0.10
N ARG A 77 -27.30 12.46 0.76
CA ARG A 77 -28.48 13.01 1.40
C ARG A 77 -28.13 14.23 2.27
N TRP A 78 -27.10 14.13 3.11
CA TRP A 78 -26.62 15.27 3.90
C TRP A 78 -26.17 16.44 3.04
N ALA A 79 -25.43 16.17 1.96
CA ALA A 79 -24.95 17.19 1.04
C ALA A 79 -26.10 17.94 0.32
N SER A 80 -27.24 17.29 0.08
CA SER A 80 -28.42 17.96 -0.49
C SER A 80 -29.19 18.85 0.50
N VAL A 81 -29.00 18.67 1.81
CA VAL A 81 -29.69 19.47 2.84
C VAL A 81 -28.97 20.81 3.08
N PHE A 82 -27.67 20.88 2.85
CA PHE A 82 -26.94 22.15 2.96
C PHE A 82 -27.22 23.01 1.72
N PRO A 83 -27.80 24.21 1.89
CA PRO A 83 -28.12 25.07 0.77
C PRO A 83 -26.82 25.46 0.04
N GLN A 84 -26.88 25.47 -1.30
CA GLN A 84 -25.75 25.86 -2.16
C GLN A 84 -25.23 27.28 -1.83
N THR A 85 -25.97 28.07 -1.05
CA THR A 85 -25.60 29.41 -0.59
C THR A 85 -24.32 29.44 0.27
N VAL A 86 -23.88 28.32 0.85
CA VAL A 86 -22.58 28.24 1.56
C VAL A 86 -21.41 28.01 0.59
N GLN A 87 -21.67 27.67 -0.68
CA GLN A 87 -20.63 27.73 -1.70
C GLN A 87 -20.36 29.20 -1.97
N ALA A 88 -19.16 29.66 -1.60
CA ALA A 88 -18.70 31.02 -1.78
C ALA A 88 -19.19 31.55 -3.13
N ALA A 89 -19.94 32.66 -3.09
CA ALA A 89 -20.39 33.34 -4.29
C ALA A 89 -19.21 33.40 -5.27
N PRO A 90 -19.41 33.02 -6.55
CA PRO A 90 -18.33 33.07 -7.52
C PRO A 90 -17.72 34.47 -7.45
N PRO A 91 -16.37 34.58 -7.37
CA PRO A 91 -15.73 35.89 -7.31
C PRO A 91 -16.24 36.75 -8.48
N PRO A 92 -16.39 38.07 -8.29
CA PRO A 92 -16.89 38.96 -9.33
C PRO A 92 -16.11 38.69 -10.61
N GLN A 93 -16.83 38.23 -11.63
CA GLN A 93 -16.25 37.82 -12.91
C GLN A 93 -15.52 39.04 -13.46
N SER A 94 -14.19 38.95 -13.57
CA SER A 94 -13.43 39.96 -14.30
C SER A 94 -13.97 40.00 -15.72
N PRO A 95 -14.51 41.15 -16.19
CA PRO A 95 -15.06 41.24 -17.52
C PRO A 95 -13.93 40.98 -18.52
N GLY A 96 -13.99 39.86 -19.24
CA GLY A 96 -13.08 39.61 -20.36
C GLY A 96 -12.52 38.19 -20.51
N ILE A 97 -12.72 37.28 -19.56
CA ILE A 97 -12.31 35.88 -19.75
C ILE A 97 -13.53 34.99 -19.64
N ALA A 98 -14.13 34.69 -20.80
CA ALA A 98 -15.10 33.63 -20.99
C ALA A 98 -14.42 32.25 -20.79
N GLY A 99 -14.04 31.98 -19.54
CA GLY A 99 -13.43 30.73 -19.10
C GLY A 99 -14.44 29.95 -18.29
N THR A 100 -15.30 29.22 -18.98
CA THR A 100 -16.10 28.10 -18.47
C THR A 100 -15.29 27.26 -17.48
N ASN A 101 -15.78 27.07 -16.25
CA ASN A 101 -15.82 25.81 -15.50
C ASN A 101 -16.16 26.08 -14.02
N ALA A 102 -17.43 25.88 -13.69
CA ALA A 102 -17.99 26.10 -12.36
C ALA A 102 -17.22 25.34 -11.25
N PRO A 103 -16.90 25.97 -10.10
CA PRO A 103 -16.22 25.33 -8.97
C PRO A 103 -17.09 24.33 -8.16
N MET A 104 -18.31 24.03 -8.61
CA MET A 104 -19.31 23.24 -7.86
C MET A 104 -18.93 21.77 -7.54
N ASN A 105 -17.91 21.19 -8.17
CA ASN A 105 -17.61 19.75 -8.03
C ASN A 105 -16.47 19.39 -7.07
N SER A 106 -15.75 20.36 -6.50
CA SER A 106 -14.55 20.07 -5.70
C SER A 106 -14.87 19.41 -4.35
N LEU A 107 -15.88 19.92 -3.62
CA LEU A 107 -16.32 19.36 -2.33
C LEU A 107 -16.86 17.93 -2.47
N ASN A 108 -17.67 17.68 -3.53
CA ASN A 108 -18.20 16.35 -3.83
C ASN A 108 -17.08 15.34 -4.15
N ASN A 109 -15.97 15.77 -4.76
CA ASN A 109 -14.88 14.87 -5.13
C ASN A 109 -14.02 14.41 -3.93
N ILE A 110 -13.83 15.24 -2.90
CA ILE A 110 -12.98 14.90 -1.75
C ILE A 110 -13.62 13.78 -0.94
N HIS A 111 -14.90 13.93 -0.65
CA HIS A 111 -15.67 12.96 0.10
C HIS A 111 -15.87 11.64 -0.66
N ARG A 112 -16.17 11.74 -1.97
CA ARG A 112 -16.28 10.57 -2.86
C ARG A 112 -15.00 9.74 -2.87
N ASN A 113 -13.83 10.35 -2.72
CA ASN A 113 -12.58 9.60 -2.66
C ASN A 113 -12.30 8.98 -1.29
N ARG A 114 -12.61 9.64 -0.17
CA ARG A 114 -12.29 9.09 1.16
C ARG A 114 -13.28 8.00 1.58
N ILE A 115 -14.57 8.23 1.42
CA ILE A 115 -15.62 7.30 1.89
C ILE A 115 -15.69 6.04 1.02
N MET A 116 -15.38 6.15 -0.27
CA MET A 116 -15.48 5.01 -1.18
C MET A 116 -14.22 4.13 -1.20
N ARG A 117 -13.07 4.63 -0.75
CA ARG A 117 -11.81 3.87 -0.83
C ARG A 117 -11.69 2.93 0.37
N ALA A 118 -11.61 1.63 0.09
CA ALA A 118 -11.21 0.65 1.09
C ALA A 118 -9.78 0.93 1.56
N GLU A 119 -9.60 1.06 2.88
CA GLU A 119 -8.30 1.26 3.54
C GLU A 119 -7.51 -0.03 3.61
N ARG A 120 -8.21 -1.16 3.73
CA ARG A 120 -7.65 -2.51 3.71
C ARG A 120 -8.30 -3.32 2.59
N LEU A 121 -7.58 -4.31 2.09
CA LEU A 121 -8.02 -5.18 1.00
C LEU A 121 -7.59 -6.61 1.28
N ASN A 122 -8.36 -7.55 0.76
CA ASN A 122 -8.08 -8.97 0.89
C ASN A 122 -7.14 -9.45 -0.21
N CYS A 123 -6.03 -10.08 0.19
CA CYS A 123 -5.15 -10.81 -0.71
C CYS A 123 -5.61 -12.27 -0.76
N TYR A 124 -6.16 -12.72 -1.89
CA TYR A 124 -6.66 -14.09 -2.04
C TYR A 124 -5.55 -15.13 -2.29
N ALA A 125 -4.30 -14.68 -2.40
CA ALA A 125 -3.14 -15.56 -2.50
C ALA A 125 -2.63 -16.00 -1.11
N CYS A 126 -2.40 -15.06 -0.19
CA CYS A 126 -1.99 -15.35 1.20
C CYS A 126 -3.16 -15.35 2.20
N LEU A 127 -4.38 -15.07 1.77
CA LEU A 127 -5.58 -15.03 2.62
C LEU A 127 -5.49 -14.05 3.80
N LYS A 128 -4.87 -12.89 3.58
CA LYS A 128 -4.73 -11.82 4.60
C LYS A 128 -5.45 -10.55 4.16
N CYS A 129 -6.09 -9.89 5.13
CA CYS A 129 -6.58 -8.52 5.00
C CYS A 129 -5.42 -7.56 5.28
N LEU A 130 -4.93 -6.86 4.26
CA LEU A 130 -3.73 -6.03 4.30
C LEU A 130 -4.06 -4.57 3.97
N PRO A 131 -3.26 -3.59 4.42
CA PRO A 131 -3.39 -2.20 3.99
C PRO A 131 -3.35 -2.05 2.46
N ARG A 132 -4.09 -1.08 1.93
CA ARG A 132 -4.23 -0.84 0.48
C ARG A 132 -2.88 -0.67 -0.23
N GLU A 133 -1.91 -0.03 0.41
CA GLU A 133 -0.56 0.20 -0.09
C GLU A 133 0.27 -1.07 -0.29
N CYS A 134 -0.13 -2.19 0.31
CA CYS A 134 0.45 -3.50 0.04
C CYS A 134 0.05 -4.06 -1.33
N PHE A 135 -0.83 -3.39 -2.07
CA PHE A 135 -1.30 -3.79 -3.39
C PHE A 135 -0.81 -2.78 -4.44
N VAL A 136 -0.54 -3.27 -5.64
CA VAL A 136 -0.25 -2.40 -6.80
C VAL A 136 -1.56 -1.74 -7.25
N LYS A 137 -1.54 -0.48 -7.69
CA LYS A 137 -2.74 0.24 -8.16
C LYS A 137 -3.67 -0.59 -9.06
N GLY A 138 -3.13 -1.36 -10.02
CA GLY A 138 -3.93 -2.24 -10.89
C GLY A 138 -4.65 -3.40 -10.18
N GLN A 139 -4.19 -3.82 -9.00
CA GLN A 139 -4.89 -4.77 -8.13
C GLN A 139 -5.98 -4.11 -7.30
N VAL A 140 -6.03 -2.78 -7.25
CA VAL A 140 -6.94 -2.03 -6.40
C VAL A 140 -8.06 -1.35 -7.20
N THR A 141 -7.80 -1.05 -8.47
CA THR A 141 -8.71 -0.33 -9.37
C THR A 141 -9.14 -1.19 -10.55
N GLY A 142 -10.21 -0.80 -11.25
CA GLY A 142 -10.62 -1.43 -12.51
C GLY A 142 -11.22 -2.82 -12.31
N ARG A 143 -10.91 -3.78 -13.17
CA ARG A 143 -11.52 -5.13 -13.15
C ARG A 143 -11.32 -5.91 -11.84
N ARG A 144 -10.35 -5.49 -11.02
CA ARG A 144 -10.04 -6.10 -9.73
C ARG A 144 -10.61 -5.33 -8.55
N SER A 145 -11.19 -4.14 -8.75
CA SER A 145 -11.96 -3.52 -7.69
C SER A 145 -13.23 -4.33 -7.42
N LEU A 146 -13.76 -4.16 -6.21
CA LEU A 146 -14.95 -4.86 -5.79
C LEU A 146 -16.16 -4.54 -6.69
N GLY A 147 -17.03 -5.53 -6.91
CA GLY A 147 -18.15 -5.47 -7.84
C GLY A 147 -17.81 -5.95 -9.26
N HIS A 148 -16.53 -6.19 -9.56
CA HIS A 148 -16.09 -6.77 -10.82
C HIS A 148 -15.74 -8.26 -10.69
N GLY A 149 -15.85 -8.99 -11.80
CA GLY A 149 -15.63 -10.44 -11.84
C GLY A 149 -14.22 -10.90 -11.45
N GLU A 150 -13.20 -10.04 -11.53
CA GLU A 150 -11.82 -10.39 -11.13
C GLU A 150 -11.46 -9.97 -9.71
N ALA A 151 -12.38 -9.42 -8.92
CA ALA A 151 -12.12 -8.98 -7.55
C ALA A 151 -11.58 -10.11 -6.65
N GLY A 152 -12.09 -11.33 -6.84
CA GLY A 152 -11.64 -12.53 -6.13
C GLY A 152 -10.26 -13.06 -6.57
N ARG A 153 -9.60 -12.43 -7.54
CA ARG A 153 -8.26 -12.79 -8.04
C ARG A 153 -7.16 -11.84 -7.56
N ARG A 154 -7.47 -10.90 -6.67
CA ARG A 154 -6.49 -9.95 -6.12
C ARG A 154 -5.38 -10.62 -5.32
N PHE A 155 -4.19 -10.06 -5.42
CA PHE A 155 -3.02 -10.45 -4.64
C PHE A 155 -2.19 -9.24 -4.24
N CYS A 156 -1.52 -9.32 -3.08
CA CYS A 156 -0.62 -8.28 -2.61
C CYS A 156 0.74 -8.36 -3.31
N LYS A 157 1.54 -7.29 -3.18
CA LYS A 157 2.91 -7.17 -3.70
C LYS A 157 3.78 -8.37 -3.35
N ALA A 158 3.81 -8.78 -2.08
CA ALA A 158 4.61 -9.92 -1.65
C ALA A 158 4.18 -11.22 -2.35
N CYS A 159 2.88 -11.46 -2.49
CA CYS A 159 2.36 -12.64 -3.18
C CYS A 159 2.63 -12.62 -4.68
N GLY A 160 2.57 -11.45 -5.33
CA GLY A 160 2.88 -11.30 -6.75
C GLY A 160 4.31 -11.73 -7.06
N VAL A 161 5.27 -11.30 -6.24
CA VAL A 161 6.68 -11.73 -6.36
C VAL A 161 6.86 -13.20 -6.00
N LYS A 162 6.36 -13.65 -4.83
CA LYS A 162 6.52 -15.05 -4.38
C LYS A 162 5.97 -16.05 -5.39
N LYS A 163 4.87 -15.71 -6.06
CA LYS A 163 4.23 -16.55 -7.08
C LYS A 163 4.83 -16.40 -8.49
N GLY A 164 5.82 -15.52 -8.68
CA GLY A 164 6.38 -15.26 -10.01
C GLY A 164 5.36 -14.66 -11.00
N ILE A 165 4.36 -13.93 -10.51
CA ILE A 165 3.40 -13.24 -11.40
C ILE A 165 4.10 -12.10 -12.16
N TRP A 166 5.16 -11.56 -11.57
CA TRP A 166 6.02 -10.56 -12.17
C TRP A 166 7.39 -11.16 -12.40
N ASP A 167 7.87 -11.08 -13.64
CA ASP A 167 9.19 -11.58 -14.00
C ASP A 167 10.30 -10.81 -13.29
N LYS A 168 11.43 -11.48 -13.07
CA LYS A 168 12.64 -10.86 -12.54
C LYS A 168 13.12 -9.75 -13.48
N GLY A 169 13.35 -8.57 -12.93
CA GLY A 169 13.68 -7.34 -13.66
C GLY A 169 12.48 -6.53 -14.12
N SER A 170 11.25 -7.01 -13.89
CA SER A 170 10.05 -6.26 -14.26
C SER A 170 9.90 -4.97 -13.45
N VAL A 171 9.45 -3.92 -14.14
CA VAL A 171 9.19 -2.61 -13.55
C VAL A 171 7.70 -2.43 -13.34
N ILE A 172 7.32 -2.17 -12.09
CA ILE A 172 5.93 -2.01 -11.67
C ILE A 172 5.69 -0.55 -11.32
N LYS A 173 4.80 0.11 -12.08
CA LYS A 173 4.36 1.48 -11.79
C LYS A 173 3.20 1.44 -10.79
N ASP A 174 3.41 2.05 -9.62
CA ASP A 174 2.41 2.15 -8.55
C ASP A 174 2.16 3.62 -8.20
N GLY A 175 1.30 4.27 -8.99
CA GLY A 175 1.06 5.71 -8.87
C GLY A 175 2.29 6.51 -9.28
N ARG A 176 2.83 7.31 -8.35
CA ARG A 176 4.07 8.09 -8.56
C ARG A 176 5.34 7.32 -8.19
N ARG A 177 5.20 6.09 -7.68
CA ARG A 177 6.32 5.26 -7.24
C ARG A 177 6.60 4.20 -8.30
N THR A 178 7.87 4.00 -8.60
CA THR A 178 8.34 2.91 -9.46
C THR A 178 8.98 1.85 -8.57
N TRP A 179 8.57 0.60 -8.78
CA TRP A 179 9.12 -0.56 -8.13
C TRP A 179 9.78 -1.45 -9.17
N VAL A 180 10.79 -2.20 -8.75
CA VAL A 180 11.41 -3.25 -9.56
C VAL A 180 11.38 -4.56 -8.78
N VAL A 181 11.10 -5.66 -9.47
CA VAL A 181 11.39 -6.99 -8.96
C VAL A 181 12.87 -7.26 -9.27
N CYS A 182 13.76 -7.14 -8.30
CA CYS A 182 15.20 -7.21 -8.55
C CYS A 182 15.59 -8.56 -9.19
N ARG A 183 16.38 -8.54 -10.27
CA ARG A 183 16.90 -9.76 -10.92
C ARG A 183 17.70 -10.66 -9.99
N TRP A 184 18.41 -10.07 -9.03
CA TRP A 184 19.34 -10.79 -8.17
C TRP A 184 18.68 -11.31 -6.90
N CYS A 185 18.22 -10.41 -6.03
CA CYS A 185 17.63 -10.80 -4.73
C CYS A 185 16.15 -11.18 -4.81
N ASN A 186 15.54 -11.16 -6.01
CA ASN A 186 14.12 -11.47 -6.24
C ASN A 186 13.15 -10.70 -5.31
N SER A 187 13.56 -9.53 -4.83
CA SER A 187 12.78 -8.72 -3.90
C SER A 187 12.15 -7.54 -4.62
N LEU A 188 10.91 -7.20 -4.27
CA LEU A 188 10.28 -5.97 -4.75
C LEU A 188 10.85 -4.77 -3.98
N ARG A 189 11.59 -3.91 -4.66
CA ARG A 189 12.19 -2.71 -4.06
C ARG A 189 11.76 -1.48 -4.83
N ARG A 190 11.68 -0.36 -4.11
CA ARG A 190 11.50 0.95 -4.73
C ARG A 190 12.81 1.31 -5.44
N VAL A 191 12.71 1.85 -6.64
CA VAL A 191 13.86 2.34 -7.40
C VAL A 191 13.72 3.81 -7.71
N GLU A 192 14.86 4.48 -7.77
CA GLU A 192 14.98 5.83 -8.33
C GLU A 192 15.01 5.76 -9.85
N ALA A 193 14.91 6.91 -10.52
CA ALA A 193 14.70 6.96 -11.97
C ALA A 193 15.81 6.24 -12.78
N GLY A 194 17.07 6.30 -12.32
CA GLY A 194 18.22 5.71 -13.03
C GLY A 194 18.29 4.18 -12.99
N SER A 195 17.92 3.53 -11.87
CA SER A 195 18.08 2.06 -11.72
C SER A 195 17.00 1.24 -12.45
N LYS A 196 16.11 1.90 -13.19
CA LYS A 196 14.93 1.26 -13.80
C LYS A 196 15.30 0.35 -14.97
N GLU A 197 16.35 0.68 -15.73
CA GLU A 197 16.72 -0.03 -16.96
C GLU A 197 17.44 -1.34 -16.68
N ALA A 198 18.25 -1.40 -15.63
CA ALA A 198 18.98 -2.61 -15.26
C ALA A 198 18.05 -3.74 -14.74
N GLY A 199 16.86 -3.42 -14.24
CA GLY A 199 16.00 -4.40 -13.57
C GLY A 199 16.56 -4.85 -12.21
N ILE A 200 17.47 -4.08 -11.62
CA ILE A 200 18.18 -4.39 -10.38
C ILE A 200 17.79 -3.34 -9.33
N CYS A 201 17.59 -3.75 -8.07
CA CYS A 201 17.31 -2.79 -7.00
C CYS A 201 18.57 -2.02 -6.61
N SER A 202 18.41 -0.82 -6.04
CA SER A 202 19.54 0.03 -5.62
C SER A 202 20.55 -0.70 -4.73
N ALA A 203 20.09 -1.48 -3.74
CA ALA A 203 20.98 -2.25 -2.87
C ALA A 203 21.82 -3.29 -3.63
N CYS A 204 21.23 -4.00 -4.60
CA CYS A 204 21.97 -4.95 -5.41
C CYS A 204 22.89 -4.26 -6.42
N LEU A 205 22.48 -3.09 -6.94
CA LEU A 205 23.29 -2.28 -7.83
C LEU A 205 24.54 -1.74 -7.12
N SER A 206 24.42 -1.28 -5.87
CA SER A 206 25.56 -0.86 -5.06
C SER A 206 26.54 -2.00 -4.81
N MET A 207 26.05 -3.19 -4.47
CA MET A 207 26.91 -4.38 -4.31
C MET A 207 27.61 -4.80 -5.62
N ASP A 208 26.99 -4.56 -6.78
CA ASP A 208 27.61 -4.82 -8.08
C ASP A 208 28.76 -3.84 -8.37
N GLN A 209 28.54 -2.56 -8.06
CA GLN A 209 29.53 -1.50 -8.24
C GLN A 209 30.74 -1.72 -7.34
N GLU A 210 30.54 -2.09 -6.07
CA GLU A 210 31.63 -2.41 -5.14
C GLU A 210 32.46 -3.59 -5.64
N ARG A 211 31.81 -4.68 -6.10
CA ARG A 211 32.51 -5.84 -6.67
C ARG A 211 33.29 -5.49 -7.95
N SER A 212 32.75 -4.60 -8.77
CA SER A 212 33.43 -4.15 -9.98
C SER A 212 34.69 -3.37 -9.64
N LEU A 213 34.63 -2.48 -8.65
CA LEU A 213 35.78 -1.71 -8.16
C LEU A 213 36.83 -2.60 -7.49
N ASP A 214 36.42 -3.60 -6.69
CA ASP A 214 37.34 -4.56 -6.07
C ASP A 214 38.06 -5.39 -7.14
N THR A 215 37.36 -5.77 -8.21
CA THR A 215 37.94 -6.52 -9.33
C THR A 215 38.94 -5.66 -10.11
N GLU A 216 38.64 -4.37 -10.33
CA GLU A 216 39.56 -3.42 -10.96
C GLU A 216 40.79 -3.15 -10.06
N GLN A 217 40.62 -3.03 -8.75
CA GLN A 217 41.73 -2.87 -7.81
C GLN A 217 42.63 -4.11 -7.72
N GLN A 218 42.05 -5.32 -7.73
CA GLN A 218 42.81 -6.57 -7.76
C GLN A 218 43.56 -6.76 -9.09
N ALA A 219 42.94 -6.34 -10.21
CA ALA A 219 43.60 -6.32 -11.51
C ALA A 219 44.76 -5.32 -11.55
N ALA A 220 44.58 -4.12 -10.96
CA ALA A 220 45.63 -3.10 -10.85
C ALA A 220 46.78 -3.52 -9.91
N ALA A 221 46.47 -4.13 -8.77
CA ALA A 221 47.49 -4.65 -7.83
C ALA A 221 48.29 -5.82 -8.42
N SER A 222 47.72 -6.56 -9.36
CA SER A 222 48.45 -7.59 -10.13
C SER A 222 49.31 -6.98 -11.25
N ALA A 223 49.14 -5.68 -11.55
CA ALA A 223 49.82 -4.96 -12.62
C ALA A 223 50.84 -3.94 -12.10
N ASP A 224 51.37 -4.14 -10.88
CA ASP A 224 52.27 -3.20 -10.21
C ASP A 224 53.63 -3.08 -10.94
N HIS A 225 53.69 -2.15 -11.91
CA HIS A 225 54.79 -1.22 -12.18
C HIS A 225 54.30 -0.06 -13.07
N GLN A 226 53.61 0.94 -12.48
CA GLN A 226 54.05 2.34 -12.56
C GLN A 226 53.08 3.32 -11.86
N PRO A 227 53.59 4.40 -11.24
CA PRO A 227 52.84 5.20 -10.28
C PRO A 227 52.36 6.55 -10.86
N SER A 228 51.28 7.10 -10.28
CA SER A 228 51.24 8.42 -9.60
C SER A 228 49.95 9.23 -9.83
N SER A 229 49.43 9.76 -8.70
CA SER A 229 48.83 11.10 -8.51
C SER A 229 47.56 11.51 -9.30
N SER A 230 46.60 12.27 -8.78
CA SER A 230 46.34 12.91 -7.48
C SER A 230 44.94 13.56 -7.55
N GLN A 231 44.20 13.51 -6.43
CA GLN A 231 43.28 14.51 -5.84
C GLN A 231 42.27 15.33 -6.71
N LEU A 232 40.99 15.39 -6.29
CA LEU A 232 40.42 16.46 -5.43
C LEU A 232 38.86 16.36 -5.34
N PRO A 233 38.24 16.71 -4.18
CA PRO A 233 36.79 16.61 -3.97
C PRO A 233 36.06 17.97 -4.07
N VAL A 234 34.83 17.98 -4.63
CA VAL A 234 34.01 19.20 -4.77
C VAL A 234 32.62 19.05 -4.11
N GLN A 235 32.49 19.77 -2.99
CA GLN A 235 31.40 20.52 -2.37
C GLN A 235 29.90 20.23 -2.64
N HIS A 236 29.17 20.21 -1.52
CA HIS A 236 27.71 20.21 -1.34
C HIS A 236 27.03 21.57 -1.59
N PRO A 237 25.81 21.61 -2.16
CA PRO A 237 24.96 22.79 -2.10
C PRO A 237 23.68 22.62 -1.26
N ALA A 238 23.59 23.52 -0.27
CA ALA A 238 22.47 24.42 0.05
C ALA A 238 21.10 23.87 0.54
N PHE A 239 20.87 24.20 1.83
CA PHE A 239 19.63 24.34 2.59
C PHE A 239 18.38 24.72 1.78
N THR A 240 17.35 23.86 1.86
CA THR A 240 15.98 24.18 1.43
C THR A 240 15.22 24.93 2.55
N LEU A 241 14.56 26.03 2.19
CA LEU A 241 13.76 26.86 3.08
C LEU A 241 12.67 26.08 3.85
N PRO A 242 12.29 26.52 5.06
CA PRO A 242 11.22 25.90 5.84
C PRO A 242 9.87 26.08 5.12
N GLY A 243 9.43 25.03 4.42
CA GLY A 243 8.18 25.03 3.68
C GLY A 243 6.98 25.25 4.60
N SER A 244 6.15 26.24 4.28
CA SER A 244 4.80 26.33 4.82
C SER A 244 4.02 25.10 4.36
N ARG A 245 3.49 24.33 5.30
CA ARG A 245 2.63 23.19 4.96
C ARG A 245 1.20 23.70 5.06
N ALA A 246 0.56 23.93 3.92
CA ALA A 246 -0.87 24.18 3.89
C ALA A 246 -1.58 23.02 4.62
N THR A 247 -2.10 23.29 5.82
CA THR A 247 -2.99 22.36 6.51
C THR A 247 -4.43 22.68 6.10
N ARG A 248 -5.40 21.82 6.41
CA ARG A 248 -6.81 22.06 6.05
C ARG A 248 -7.57 22.56 7.28
N CYS A 249 -8.49 23.50 7.08
CA CYS A 249 -9.44 23.87 8.12
C CYS A 249 -10.33 22.65 8.49
N LEU A 250 -10.37 22.23 9.76
CA LEU A 250 -11.18 21.10 10.22
C LEU A 250 -12.69 21.35 10.12
N ARG A 251 -13.12 22.61 10.02
CA ARG A 251 -14.54 23.00 9.92
C ARG A 251 -15.00 23.17 8.48
N CYS A 252 -14.38 24.07 7.70
CA CYS A 252 -14.79 24.32 6.31
C CYS A 252 -14.01 23.52 5.26
N TRP A 253 -12.92 22.84 5.64
CA TRP A 253 -12.09 22.00 4.76
C TRP A 253 -11.42 22.71 3.58
N ALA A 254 -11.51 24.03 3.50
CA ALA A 254 -10.74 24.83 2.54
C ALA A 254 -9.24 24.63 2.77
N ILE A 255 -8.50 24.39 1.68
CA ILE A 255 -7.03 24.26 1.68
C ILE A 255 -6.38 25.65 1.66
N ASN A 256 -7.07 26.63 1.07
CA ASN A 256 -6.45 27.81 0.49
C ASN A 256 -6.03 28.88 1.52
N HIS A 257 -6.37 28.75 2.81
CA HIS A 257 -6.16 29.82 3.81
C HIS A 257 -5.70 29.31 5.19
N THR A 258 -5.03 28.17 5.23
CA THR A 258 -4.44 27.61 6.46
C THR A 258 -2.93 27.38 6.25
N GLU A 259 -2.26 28.42 5.76
CA GLU A 259 -0.82 28.57 5.92
C GLU A 259 -0.56 28.91 7.38
N VAL A 260 -0.08 27.92 8.12
CA VAL A 260 0.34 28.09 9.51
C VAL A 260 1.84 27.81 9.55
N PRO A 261 2.66 28.63 10.24
CA PRO A 261 4.07 28.34 10.43
C PRO A 261 4.26 26.94 11.03
N VAL A 262 5.32 26.23 10.61
CA VAL A 262 5.57 24.81 10.96
C VAL A 262 5.55 24.53 12.47
N GLN A 263 5.77 25.54 13.32
CA GLN A 263 5.79 25.41 14.78
C GLN A 263 4.49 25.82 15.48
N SER A 264 3.44 26.21 14.75
CA SER A 264 2.16 26.57 15.37
C SER A 264 1.36 25.32 15.71
N THR A 265 1.21 25.04 17.00
CA THR A 265 0.17 24.13 17.55
C THR A 265 -1.24 24.75 17.52
N GLY A 266 -1.40 25.88 16.82
CA GLY A 266 -2.65 26.63 16.75
C GLY A 266 -3.78 25.84 16.11
N SER A 267 -5.01 26.15 16.53
CA SER A 267 -6.23 25.50 16.03
C SER A 267 -6.24 25.39 14.51
N HIS A 268 -6.41 24.17 14.00
CA HIS A 268 -6.56 23.82 12.59
C HIS A 268 -7.88 24.37 11.99
N LEU A 269 -8.32 25.56 12.37
CA LEU A 269 -9.50 26.24 11.85
C LEU A 269 -9.03 27.48 11.06
N CYS A 270 -9.60 27.75 9.90
CA CYS A 270 -9.33 28.99 9.18
C CYS A 270 -9.91 30.19 9.95
N GLN A 271 -9.43 31.39 9.65
CA GLN A 271 -9.81 32.61 10.37
C GLN A 271 -11.34 32.85 10.36
N SER A 272 -12.02 32.60 9.24
CA SER A 272 -13.49 32.66 9.15
C SER A 272 -14.17 31.66 10.09
N CYS A 273 -13.64 30.43 10.17
CA CYS A 273 -14.17 29.42 11.07
C CYS A 273 -13.85 29.69 12.53
N LYS A 274 -12.70 30.31 12.86
CA LYS A 274 -12.37 30.77 14.21
C LYS A 274 -13.31 31.89 14.66
N ALA A 275 -13.55 32.87 13.79
CA ALA A 275 -14.50 33.95 14.06
C ALA A 275 -15.90 33.39 14.39
N ALA A 276 -16.36 32.40 13.63
CA ALA A 276 -17.64 31.74 13.87
C ALA A 276 -17.69 30.80 15.10
N VAL A 277 -16.59 30.61 15.83
CA VAL A 277 -16.59 29.93 17.15
C VAL A 277 -16.50 30.95 18.28
N GLY A 278 -15.79 32.07 18.08
CA GLY A 278 -15.60 33.12 19.09
C GLY A 278 -16.77 34.09 19.26
N SER A 279 -17.92 33.87 18.60
CA SER A 279 -19.11 34.72 18.73
C SER A 279 -20.12 34.22 19.77
N SER A 280 -19.66 33.47 20.78
CA SER A 280 -20.45 33.08 21.97
C SER A 280 -19.96 33.87 23.17
#